data_AF-A0A8S1J1X1-F1
#
_entry.id   AF-A0A8S1J1X1-F1
#
_cell.length_a   1.000
_cell.length_b   1.000
_cell.length_c   1.000
_cell.angle_alpha   90.00
_cell.angle_beta   90.00
_cell.angle_gamma   90.00
#
_symmetry.space_group_name_H-M   'P 1'
#
loop_
_entity.id
_entity.type
_entity.pdbx_description
1 polymer ?
#
loop_
_entity_poly.entity_id
_entity_poly.type
_entity_poly.pdbx_seq_one_letter_code
_entity_poly.pdbx_strand_id
1 'polypeptide(L)'
;MRGYDRDQDTFRPAVLGFRRRGTVSTGGYRVIGREQHQYRQDGGHDHRRQSALDHRQDTHEESKEEDAAAKVAAANKLITNRWEFNIDISAKLLNDNTDFLVVGVIGGQGAGKSSILNSICGFSHFPKQSRGTAFPAAAYEQHLSGKHCTVGVDIRMSSDRVIALDTQPVLSASHLLELLDSPSPSMEISRALTVSSGRGTRPAEASAEGVQLIMAIQMAVFLFNVCHVVLVVSNWMGDNGLLDLIECVDMFAPNIAKGMSQAGVSRVPHQLAKAVFVKSNVPPIDWEASKVARVQRLLQNKIGESKFCIGGHVSCWSDTRLQMPKSLAYIQKKDQVNFFVLPQARRSRRAEAPEPSQHQVMLDRLKLQILGINPSRKFDHGMTEREWFRWCESVWQGVQKDNIIAECYFRLQQTIFSGGGGW
;
A
#
# COMPACT_ATOMS: atom_id res chain seq x y z
N MET A 1 13.39 57.47 25.39
CA MET A 1 12.62 56.42 26.10
C MET A 1 11.76 55.72 25.06
N ARG A 2 11.89 54.45 24.70
CA ARG A 2 12.59 53.29 25.26
C ARG A 2 13.31 52.54 24.14
N GLY A 3 14.46 51.99 24.48
CA GLY A 3 15.33 51.24 23.58
C GLY A 3 14.85 49.83 23.32
N TYR A 4 15.32 49.31 22.20
CA TYR A 4 15.48 47.90 21.88
C TYR A 4 16.33 47.20 22.96
N ASP A 5 15.91 46.02 23.38
CA ASP A 5 16.80 45.05 24.01
C ASP A 5 16.62 43.69 23.33
N ARG A 6 17.72 43.21 22.73
CA ARG A 6 17.95 41.83 22.33
C ARG A 6 18.86 41.26 23.40
N ASP A 7 18.50 40.12 23.98
CA ASP A 7 19.43 39.09 24.44
C ASP A 7 18.65 37.79 24.67
N GLN A 8 18.87 36.76 23.84
CA GLN A 8 19.85 35.67 24.04
C GLN A 8 19.37 34.61 25.04
N ASP A 9 18.40 33.78 24.63
CA ASP A 9 18.19 32.47 25.25
C ASP A 9 19.11 31.43 24.58
N THR A 10 20.17 31.12 25.31
CA THR A 10 21.15 30.10 24.98
C THR A 10 20.55 28.69 25.18
N PHE A 11 20.49 27.94 24.09
CA PHE A 11 20.14 26.52 24.07
C PHE A 11 21.14 25.74 24.95
N ARG A 12 20.72 25.24 26.11
CA ARG A 12 21.48 24.25 26.90
C ARG A 12 21.06 22.84 26.48
N PRO A 13 21.94 22.00 25.92
CA PRO A 13 21.62 20.60 25.67
C PRO A 13 21.59 19.82 26.98
N ALA A 14 20.48 19.14 27.26
CA ALA A 14 20.35 18.21 28.38
C ALA A 14 21.18 16.95 28.08
N VAL A 15 22.29 16.77 28.80
CA VAL A 15 23.10 15.55 28.79
C VAL A 15 22.35 14.46 29.58
N LEU A 16 21.82 13.47 28.87
CA LEU A 16 21.22 12.29 29.47
C LEU A 16 22.35 11.33 29.93
N GLY A 17 22.62 11.30 31.23
CA GLY A 17 23.64 10.44 31.82
C GLY A 17 23.26 8.94 31.75
N PHE A 18 24.01 8.17 30.97
CA PHE A 18 23.94 6.70 30.97
C PHE A 18 24.68 6.15 32.19
N ARG A 19 23.94 5.60 33.15
CA ARG A 19 24.47 4.88 34.31
C ARG A 19 24.93 3.48 33.86
N ARG A 20 26.23 3.26 33.70
CA ARG A 20 26.84 1.93 33.47
C ARG A 20 26.54 1.00 34.65
N ARG A 21 25.94 -0.16 34.38
CA ARG A 21 25.92 -1.31 35.30
C ARG A 21 26.99 -2.31 34.89
N GLY A 22 27.92 -2.55 35.82
CA GLY A 22 28.41 -3.87 36.23
C GLY A 22 29.02 -4.80 35.18
N THR A 23 30.35 -4.83 35.18
CA THR A 23 31.20 -5.94 34.73
C THR A 23 30.92 -7.22 35.51
N VAL A 24 30.74 -8.35 34.82
CA VAL A 24 31.00 -9.69 35.38
C VAL A 24 31.79 -10.48 34.34
N SER A 25 33.00 -10.88 34.72
CA SER A 25 33.93 -11.67 33.92
C SER A 25 33.76 -13.17 34.15
N THR A 26 33.77 -13.91 33.04
CA THR A 26 34.39 -15.22 32.79
C THR A 26 34.82 -16.12 33.98
N GLY A 27 34.25 -17.32 33.99
CA GLY A 27 34.81 -18.58 34.51
C GLY A 27 33.92 -19.70 33.95
N GLY A 28 34.36 -20.74 33.27
CA GLY A 28 35.53 -21.59 33.44
C GLY A 28 35.01 -23.00 33.15
N TYR A 29 35.33 -23.54 31.97
CA TYR A 29 34.96 -24.90 31.59
C TYR A 29 35.68 -25.91 32.49
N ARG A 30 34.93 -26.85 33.10
CA ARG A 30 35.50 -28.04 33.73
C ARG A 30 34.79 -29.29 33.23
N VAL A 31 35.57 -30.12 32.57
CA VAL A 31 35.25 -31.48 32.13
C VAL A 31 35.27 -32.42 33.34
N ILE A 32 34.18 -33.14 33.57
CA ILE A 32 34.10 -34.36 34.39
C ILE A 32 33.04 -35.20 33.64
N GLY A 33 33.32 -36.35 33.04
CA GLY A 33 33.95 -37.52 33.63
C GLY A 33 32.84 -38.58 33.77
N ARG A 34 32.87 -39.57 32.87
CA ARG A 34 31.95 -40.71 32.78
C ARG A 34 31.68 -41.36 34.15
N GLU A 35 30.46 -41.85 34.36
CA GLU A 35 30.25 -43.17 34.95
C GLU A 35 29.07 -43.88 34.28
N GLN A 36 29.31 -45.17 34.04
CA GLN A 36 28.46 -46.10 33.32
C GLN A 36 27.43 -46.68 34.27
N HIS A 37 26.20 -46.87 33.80
CA HIS A 37 25.35 -47.95 34.29
C HIS A 37 24.73 -48.68 33.10
N GLN A 38 25.24 -49.88 32.85
CA GLN A 38 24.63 -50.90 32.01
C GLN A 38 23.33 -51.39 32.67
N TYR A 39 22.25 -51.46 31.90
CA TYR A 39 21.26 -52.53 32.05
C TYR A 39 20.90 -53.09 30.67
N ARG A 40 20.68 -54.40 30.70
CA ARG A 40 20.60 -55.39 29.62
C ARG A 40 19.65 -55.06 28.46
N GLN A 41 20.05 -55.59 27.30
CA GLN A 41 19.26 -55.82 26.08
C GLN A 41 17.98 -56.61 26.37
N ASP A 42 16.91 -56.33 25.63
CA ASP A 42 16.21 -57.35 24.83
C ASP A 42 15.18 -56.74 23.86
N GLY A 43 15.19 -57.25 22.63
CA GLY A 43 14.05 -57.37 21.70
C GLY A 43 13.38 -56.11 21.15
N GLY A 44 13.67 -55.75 19.89
CA GLY A 44 12.77 -54.88 19.10
C GLY A 44 13.47 -53.97 18.09
N HIS A 45 14.31 -54.53 17.21
CA HIS A 45 15.11 -53.71 16.27
C HIS A 45 14.52 -53.48 14.88
N ASP A 46 13.43 -54.15 14.48
CA ASP A 46 12.83 -53.91 13.15
C ASP A 46 11.59 -53.00 13.17
N HIS A 47 10.73 -53.04 14.19
CA HIS A 47 9.55 -52.16 14.23
C HIS A 47 9.87 -50.69 14.54
N ARG A 48 10.99 -50.41 15.22
CA ARG A 48 11.38 -49.05 15.62
C ARG A 48 12.07 -48.26 14.49
N ARG A 49 12.59 -48.95 13.47
CA ARG A 49 13.19 -48.33 12.27
C ARG A 49 12.11 -47.93 11.27
N GLN A 50 11.09 -48.77 11.06
CA GLN A 50 9.93 -48.43 10.25
C GLN A 50 9.19 -47.21 10.83
N SER A 51 8.85 -47.22 12.13
CA SER A 51 8.13 -46.10 12.76
C SER A 51 8.91 -44.77 12.76
N ALA A 52 10.24 -44.81 12.78
CA ALA A 52 11.08 -43.61 12.71
C ALA A 52 11.30 -43.10 11.28
N LEU A 53 11.15 -43.96 10.27
CA LEU A 53 11.16 -43.59 8.86
C LEU A 53 9.79 -43.04 8.44
N ASP A 54 8.70 -43.67 8.88
CA ASP A 54 7.33 -43.18 8.67
C ASP A 54 7.13 -41.83 9.35
N HIS A 55 7.55 -41.66 10.62
CA HIS A 55 7.44 -40.37 11.31
C HIS A 55 8.35 -39.27 10.72
N ARG A 56 9.46 -39.65 10.05
CA ARG A 56 10.31 -38.73 9.29
C ARG A 56 9.74 -38.38 7.92
N GLN A 57 8.99 -39.29 7.30
CA GLN A 57 8.26 -39.03 6.06
C GLN A 57 7.02 -38.18 6.32
N ASP A 58 6.25 -38.47 7.36
CA ASP A 58 5.10 -37.68 7.80
C ASP A 58 5.51 -36.25 8.16
N THR A 59 6.61 -36.06 8.91
CA THR A 59 7.11 -34.70 9.21
C THR A 59 7.68 -33.98 7.99
N HIS A 60 8.22 -34.70 7.01
CA HIS A 60 8.67 -34.10 5.76
C HIS A 60 7.50 -33.76 4.81
N GLU A 61 6.46 -34.59 4.77
CA GLU A 61 5.24 -34.32 4.01
C GLU A 61 4.42 -33.20 4.65
N GLU A 62 4.22 -33.20 5.98
CA GLU A 62 3.62 -32.08 6.72
C GLU A 62 4.40 -30.77 6.50
N SER A 63 5.75 -30.81 6.48
CA SER A 63 6.55 -29.60 6.20
C SER A 63 6.43 -29.11 4.75
N LYS A 64 6.29 -30.01 3.77
CA LYS A 64 6.08 -29.66 2.35
C LYS A 64 4.67 -29.15 2.11
N GLU A 65 3.68 -29.72 2.78
CA GLU A 65 2.29 -29.31 2.73
C GLU A 65 2.09 -27.97 3.45
N GLU A 66 2.80 -27.74 4.57
CA GLU A 66 2.90 -26.43 5.24
C GLU A 66 3.58 -25.36 4.37
N ASP A 67 4.68 -25.68 3.69
CA ASP A 67 5.37 -24.74 2.80
C ASP A 67 4.56 -24.45 1.53
N ALA A 68 3.80 -25.43 1.04
CA ALA A 68 2.84 -25.25 -0.04
C ALA A 68 1.65 -24.37 0.39
N ALA A 69 1.08 -24.60 1.57
CA ALA A 69 0.02 -23.79 2.16
C ALA A 69 0.51 -22.37 2.50
N ALA A 70 1.75 -22.21 2.96
CA ALA A 70 2.38 -20.91 3.21
C ALA A 70 2.61 -20.10 1.92
N LYS A 71 3.00 -20.77 0.83
CA LYS A 71 3.09 -20.14 -0.51
C LYS A 71 1.72 -19.72 -1.05
N VAL A 72 0.67 -20.50 -0.79
CA VAL A 72 -0.72 -20.14 -1.12
C VAL A 72 -1.21 -18.98 -0.22
N ALA A 73 -0.68 -18.87 1.00
CA ALA A 73 -1.03 -17.85 1.97
C ALA A 73 -0.33 -16.50 1.78
N ALA A 74 0.68 -16.36 0.90
CA ALA A 74 1.34 -15.09 0.60
C ALA A 74 0.72 -14.37 -0.63
N ALA A 75 0.82 -13.04 -0.70
CA ALA A 75 0.41 -12.30 -1.88
C ALA A 75 1.33 -12.58 -3.09
N ASN A 76 0.77 -12.52 -4.31
CA ASN A 76 1.52 -12.69 -5.55
C ASN A 76 1.92 -11.32 -6.13
N LYS A 77 2.99 -11.26 -6.93
CA LYS A 77 3.48 -10.00 -7.53
C LYS A 77 2.81 -9.71 -8.87
N LEU A 78 1.79 -8.85 -8.94
CA LEU A 78 1.18 -8.42 -10.20
C LEU A 78 2.13 -7.57 -11.05
N ILE A 79 2.79 -6.60 -10.42
CA ILE A 79 3.87 -5.83 -11.00
C ILE A 79 5.13 -6.13 -10.19
N THR A 80 6.18 -6.58 -10.86
CA THR A 80 7.42 -7.03 -10.21
C THR A 80 8.29 -5.84 -9.77
N ASN A 81 9.38 -6.13 -9.04
CA ASN A 81 10.41 -5.13 -8.72
C ASN A 81 11.17 -4.60 -9.94
N ARG A 82 11.03 -5.26 -11.10
CA ARG A 82 11.55 -4.80 -12.38
C ARG A 82 10.58 -3.91 -13.14
N TRP A 83 9.43 -3.56 -12.53
CA TRP A 83 8.40 -2.78 -13.19
C TRP A 83 7.71 -3.50 -14.36
N GLU A 84 7.75 -4.83 -14.36
CA GLU A 84 7.16 -5.70 -15.38
C GLU A 84 5.82 -6.29 -14.89
N PHE A 85 4.87 -6.48 -15.82
CA PHE A 85 3.60 -7.15 -15.54
C PHE A 85 3.78 -8.68 -15.52
N ASN A 86 3.32 -9.33 -14.46
CA ASN A 86 3.49 -10.77 -14.27
C ASN A 86 2.27 -11.56 -14.77
N ILE A 87 2.37 -12.09 -15.98
CA ILE A 87 1.29 -12.80 -16.69
C ILE A 87 0.99 -14.18 -16.07
N ASP A 88 1.98 -14.81 -15.43
CA ASP A 88 1.91 -16.18 -14.93
C ASP A 88 0.94 -16.36 -13.74
N ILE A 89 0.48 -15.26 -13.13
CA ILE A 89 -0.45 -15.30 -11.99
C ILE A 89 -1.88 -15.65 -12.42
N SER A 90 -2.26 -15.30 -13.66
CA SER A 90 -3.63 -15.45 -14.15
C SER A 90 -4.19 -16.86 -13.96
N ALA A 91 -3.40 -17.89 -14.31
CA ALA A 91 -3.79 -19.29 -14.19
C ALA A 91 -3.93 -19.78 -12.75
N LYS A 92 -3.24 -19.14 -11.79
CA LYS A 92 -3.21 -19.56 -10.38
C LYS A 92 -4.30 -18.89 -9.55
N LEU A 93 -4.69 -17.67 -9.91
CA LEU A 93 -5.52 -16.82 -9.06
C LEU A 93 -6.94 -16.60 -9.61
N LEU A 94 -7.17 -16.69 -10.93
CA LEU A 94 -8.38 -16.14 -11.54
C LEU A 94 -9.25 -17.18 -12.24
N ASN A 95 -10.56 -17.01 -12.09
CA ASN A 95 -11.60 -17.87 -12.63
C ASN A 95 -12.46 -17.11 -13.66
N ASP A 96 -13.41 -17.80 -14.30
CA ASP A 96 -14.35 -17.16 -15.24
C ASP A 96 -15.56 -16.54 -14.52
N ASN A 97 -15.39 -16.14 -13.25
CA ASN A 97 -16.45 -15.49 -12.47
C ASN A 97 -16.58 -14.01 -12.86
N THR A 98 -17.80 -13.50 -12.84
CA THR A 98 -18.14 -12.12 -13.23
C THR A 98 -18.53 -11.24 -12.04
N ASP A 99 -18.81 -11.84 -10.88
CA ASP A 99 -19.15 -11.12 -9.65
C ASP A 99 -17.92 -11.03 -8.74
N PHE A 100 -17.15 -9.96 -8.92
CA PHE A 100 -15.95 -9.70 -8.15
C PHE A 100 -15.81 -8.20 -7.87
N LEU A 101 -15.14 -7.88 -6.77
CA LEU A 101 -14.77 -6.51 -6.41
C LEU A 101 -13.24 -6.37 -6.51
N VAL A 102 -12.77 -5.20 -6.95
CA VAL A 102 -11.33 -4.91 -7.06
C VAL A 102 -11.03 -3.67 -6.23
N VAL A 103 -10.21 -3.84 -5.21
CA VAL A 103 -9.81 -2.79 -4.27
C VAL A 103 -8.30 -2.59 -4.34
N GLY A 104 -7.87 -1.44 -4.85
CA GLY A 104 -6.48 -1.02 -4.80
C GLY A 104 -6.20 -0.09 -3.63
N VAL A 105 -4.97 -0.05 -3.14
CA VAL A 105 -4.52 0.92 -2.14
C VAL A 105 -3.27 1.66 -2.62
N ILE A 106 -3.22 2.97 -2.41
CA ILE A 106 -2.08 3.83 -2.74
C ILE A 106 -1.82 4.83 -1.62
N GLY A 107 -0.56 5.24 -1.44
CA GLY A 107 -0.18 6.19 -0.40
C GLY A 107 1.28 6.07 0.05
N GLY A 108 1.71 7.02 0.87
CA GLY A 108 3.10 7.12 1.34
C GLY A 108 3.56 5.98 2.26
N GLN A 109 4.84 6.01 2.64
CA GLN A 109 5.42 5.07 3.58
C GLN A 109 4.84 5.24 4.98
N GLY A 110 4.61 4.13 5.68
CA GLY A 110 4.07 4.15 7.05
C GLY A 110 2.59 4.54 7.16
N ALA A 111 1.90 4.79 6.05
CA ALA A 111 0.47 5.14 6.06
C ALA A 111 -0.46 3.97 6.46
N GLY A 112 0.05 2.75 6.61
CA GLY A 112 -0.74 1.59 7.04
C GLY A 112 -1.54 0.88 5.94
N LYS A 113 -1.17 1.08 4.66
CA LYS A 113 -1.83 0.52 3.47
C LYS A 113 -2.12 -0.98 3.57
N SER A 114 -1.06 -1.78 3.70
CA SER A 114 -1.13 -3.24 3.77
C SER A 114 -1.97 -3.71 4.95
N SER A 115 -1.85 -3.07 6.12
CA SER A 115 -2.63 -3.39 7.32
C SER A 115 -4.13 -3.12 7.13
N ILE A 116 -4.49 -1.98 6.53
CA ILE A 116 -5.88 -1.63 6.22
C ILE A 116 -6.47 -2.61 5.21
N LEU A 117 -5.73 -2.89 4.13
CA LEU A 117 -6.18 -3.79 3.07
C LEU A 117 -6.35 -5.24 3.58
N ASN A 118 -5.42 -5.73 4.41
CA ASN A 118 -5.56 -7.01 5.10
C ASN A 118 -6.84 -7.08 5.94
N SER A 119 -7.15 -6.01 6.68
CA SER A 119 -8.33 -5.96 7.54
C SER A 119 -9.62 -5.96 6.73
N ILE A 120 -9.70 -5.15 5.67
CA ILE A 120 -10.86 -5.08 4.77
C ILE A 120 -11.12 -6.43 4.11
N CYS A 121 -10.07 -7.12 3.66
CA CYS A 121 -10.18 -8.38 2.95
C CYS A 121 -10.23 -9.61 3.88
N GLY A 122 -10.22 -9.43 5.20
CA GLY A 122 -10.29 -10.53 6.18
C GLY A 122 -9.00 -11.38 6.27
N PHE A 123 -7.87 -10.88 5.78
CA PHE A 123 -6.58 -11.58 5.83
C PHE A 123 -5.91 -11.56 7.21
N SER A 124 -6.52 -10.90 8.20
CA SER A 124 -6.03 -10.76 9.57
C SER A 124 -6.31 -11.95 10.49
N HIS A 125 -7.11 -12.94 10.06
CA HIS A 125 -7.54 -14.09 10.86
C HIS A 125 -6.69 -15.36 10.70
N PHE A 126 -5.37 -15.24 10.63
CA PHE A 126 -4.46 -16.39 10.77
C PHE A 126 -3.65 -16.29 12.08
N PRO A 127 -4.25 -16.45 13.28
CA PRO A 127 -3.61 -16.10 14.54
C PRO A 127 -3.14 -17.34 15.33
N LYS A 128 -3.06 -18.53 14.73
CA LYS A 128 -2.75 -19.77 15.49
C LYS A 128 -1.56 -20.61 14.99
N GLN A 129 -0.99 -20.31 13.84
CA GLN A 129 0.29 -20.88 13.42
C GLN A 129 1.12 -19.75 12.82
N SER A 130 2.35 -19.63 13.32
CA SER A 130 3.36 -18.61 13.04
C SER A 130 3.57 -18.29 11.55
N ARG A 131 2.68 -17.58 10.84
CA ARG A 131 2.96 -17.05 9.49
C ARG A 131 2.23 -15.72 9.26
N GLY A 132 2.94 -14.78 8.64
CA GLY A 132 2.58 -13.36 8.53
C GLY A 132 1.26 -13.07 7.81
N THR A 133 0.84 -11.81 7.87
CA THR A 133 -0.34 -11.32 7.14
C THR A 133 -0.15 -11.47 5.63
N ALA A 134 -1.24 -11.68 4.91
CA ALA A 134 -1.23 -11.87 3.45
C ALA A 134 -0.42 -10.82 2.68
N PHE A 135 -0.64 -9.54 3.00
CA PHE A 135 0.28 -8.46 2.67
C PHE A 135 1.18 -8.18 3.88
N PRO A 136 2.51 -8.27 3.78
CA PRO A 136 3.39 -8.07 4.92
C PRO A 136 3.35 -6.60 5.37
N ALA A 137 2.96 -6.36 6.63
CA ALA A 137 3.12 -5.06 7.24
C ALA A 137 4.59 -4.89 7.70
N ALA A 138 5.13 -3.66 7.58
CA ALA A 138 6.52 -3.39 7.95
C ALA A 138 6.80 -3.82 9.40
N ALA A 139 7.83 -4.64 9.58
CA ALA A 139 8.28 -5.06 10.89
C ALA A 139 8.86 -3.86 11.67
N TYR A 140 8.93 -3.98 13.00
CA TYR A 140 9.45 -2.91 13.86
C TYR A 140 10.86 -2.46 13.44
N GLU A 141 11.74 -3.40 13.10
CA GLU A 141 13.10 -3.12 12.64
C GLU A 141 13.14 -2.40 11.27
N GLN A 142 12.25 -2.79 10.35
CA GLN A 142 12.12 -2.10 9.05
C GLN A 142 11.59 -0.68 9.23
N HIS A 143 10.67 -0.48 10.18
CA HIS A 143 10.17 0.84 10.54
C HIS A 143 11.30 1.73 11.13
N LEU A 144 12.10 1.19 12.04
CA LEU A 144 13.24 1.92 12.64
C LEU A 144 14.33 2.24 11.62
N SER A 145 14.58 1.34 10.67
CA SER A 145 15.54 1.56 9.58
C SER A 145 14.99 2.39 8.43
N GLY A 146 13.74 2.87 8.53
CA GLY A 146 13.12 3.68 7.48
C GLY A 146 12.94 2.94 6.16
N LYS A 147 12.92 1.61 6.15
CA LYS A 147 12.78 0.79 4.94
C LYS A 147 11.31 0.59 4.58
N HIS A 148 11.05 0.48 3.28
CA HIS A 148 9.75 0.05 2.79
C HIS A 148 9.69 -1.49 2.79
N CYS A 149 8.46 -2.02 2.73
CA CYS A 149 8.21 -3.47 2.76
C CYS A 149 7.70 -3.98 1.40
N THR A 150 6.79 -3.23 0.78
CA THR A 150 6.18 -3.57 -0.50
C THR A 150 6.98 -2.94 -1.65
N VAL A 151 7.36 -3.74 -2.64
CA VAL A 151 7.98 -3.35 -3.92
C VAL A 151 7.11 -3.84 -5.06
N GLY A 152 6.84 -2.99 -6.05
CA GLY A 152 5.88 -3.23 -7.13
C GLY A 152 4.43 -3.18 -6.66
N VAL A 153 3.59 -4.05 -7.23
CA VAL A 153 2.18 -4.19 -6.87
C VAL A 153 1.89 -5.66 -6.56
N ASP A 154 1.43 -5.92 -5.34
CA ASP A 154 0.99 -7.23 -4.90
C ASP A 154 -0.50 -7.42 -5.15
N ILE A 155 -0.89 -8.64 -5.53
CA ILE A 155 -2.26 -9.06 -5.79
C ILE A 155 -2.63 -10.25 -4.91
N ARG A 156 -3.86 -10.23 -4.39
CA ARG A 156 -4.45 -11.36 -3.68
C ARG A 156 -5.96 -11.36 -3.82
N MET A 157 -6.57 -12.53 -3.77
CA MET A 157 -8.02 -12.69 -3.71
C MET A 157 -8.47 -13.13 -2.30
N SER A 158 -9.55 -12.55 -1.80
CA SER A 158 -10.20 -12.98 -0.55
C SER A 158 -11.17 -14.15 -0.74
N SER A 159 -11.62 -14.75 0.36
CA SER A 159 -12.70 -15.74 0.36
C SER A 159 -13.99 -15.20 -0.27
N ASP A 160 -14.23 -13.90 -0.10
CA ASP A 160 -15.42 -13.19 -0.56
C ASP A 160 -15.21 -12.61 -1.96
N ARG A 161 -14.26 -13.16 -2.73
CA ARG A 161 -13.91 -12.77 -4.11
C ARG A 161 -13.61 -11.28 -4.30
N VAL A 162 -12.98 -10.67 -3.28
CA VAL A 162 -12.39 -9.35 -3.41
C VAL A 162 -10.96 -9.51 -3.87
N ILE A 163 -10.65 -8.97 -5.05
CA ILE A 163 -9.30 -8.84 -5.57
C ILE A 163 -8.67 -7.58 -4.95
N ALA A 164 -7.63 -7.78 -4.15
CA ALA A 164 -6.92 -6.77 -3.41
C ALA A 164 -5.57 -6.48 -4.08
N LEU A 165 -5.29 -5.20 -4.35
CA LEU A 165 -4.02 -4.73 -4.91
C LEU A 165 -3.28 -3.84 -3.89
N ASP A 166 -2.15 -4.30 -3.36
CA ASP A 166 -1.29 -3.52 -2.45
C ASP A 166 -0.08 -2.95 -3.19
N THR A 167 0.08 -1.62 -3.17
CA THR A 167 1.20 -0.98 -3.86
C THR A 167 2.37 -0.70 -2.94
N GLN A 168 3.56 -0.66 -3.53
CA GLN A 168 4.70 0.04 -2.94
C GLN A 168 4.34 1.49 -2.55
N PRO A 169 5.05 2.08 -1.56
CA PRO A 169 4.80 3.46 -1.18
C PRO A 169 5.18 4.43 -2.31
N VAL A 170 4.32 5.42 -2.56
CA VAL A 170 4.59 6.51 -3.50
C VAL A 170 5.30 7.67 -2.80
N LEU A 171 6.11 8.42 -3.56
CA LEU A 171 6.83 9.62 -3.09
C LEU A 171 7.61 9.35 -1.79
N SER A 172 8.28 8.19 -1.71
CA SER A 172 8.92 7.69 -0.49
C SER A 172 10.43 7.84 -0.55
N ALA A 173 11.03 8.44 0.47
CA ALA A 173 12.49 8.54 0.59
C ALA A 173 13.18 7.16 0.54
N SER A 174 12.59 6.15 1.19
CA SER A 174 13.14 4.78 1.19
C SER A 174 13.21 4.15 -0.19
N HIS A 175 12.26 4.46 -1.07
CA HIS A 175 12.20 3.93 -2.42
C HIS A 175 13.09 4.78 -3.35
N LEU A 176 13.21 6.08 -3.09
CA LEU A 176 14.15 6.94 -3.80
C LEU A 176 15.60 6.50 -3.57
N LEU A 177 15.96 6.16 -2.33
CA LEU A 177 17.29 5.62 -2.00
C LEU A 177 17.56 4.30 -2.71
N GLU A 178 16.58 3.40 -2.78
CA GLU A 178 16.72 2.16 -3.54
C GLU A 178 16.93 2.42 -5.04
N LEU A 179 16.23 3.40 -5.63
CA LEU A 179 16.43 3.79 -7.03
C LEU A 179 17.84 4.35 -7.31
N LEU A 180 18.48 4.97 -6.31
CA LEU A 180 19.86 5.44 -6.40
C LEU A 180 20.87 4.28 -6.34
N ASP A 181 20.58 3.25 -5.55
CA ASP A 181 21.43 2.06 -5.39
C ASP A 181 21.23 1.04 -6.53
N SER A 182 20.03 0.95 -7.11
CA SER A 182 19.63 -0.03 -8.12
C SER A 182 19.02 0.66 -9.36
N PRO A 183 19.82 0.89 -10.42
CA PRO A 183 19.37 1.67 -11.57
C PRO A 183 18.48 0.90 -12.56
N SER A 184 18.01 -0.31 -12.23
CA SER A 184 17.25 -1.17 -13.15
C SER A 184 15.91 -0.54 -13.58
N PRO A 185 15.02 -0.11 -12.66
CA PRO A 185 13.76 0.54 -13.03
C PRO A 185 13.99 1.93 -13.64
N SER A 186 15.02 2.64 -13.18
CA SER A 186 15.35 3.97 -13.69
C SER A 186 15.94 3.93 -15.09
N MET A 187 16.69 2.89 -15.47
CA MET A 187 17.19 2.71 -16.84
C MET A 187 16.07 2.40 -17.83
N GLU A 188 15.09 1.56 -17.47
CA GLU A 188 13.98 1.24 -18.37
C GLU A 188 13.09 2.45 -18.62
N ILE A 189 12.76 3.18 -17.56
CA ILE A 189 12.00 4.43 -17.67
C ILE A 189 12.82 5.44 -18.47
N SER A 190 14.09 5.67 -18.13
CA SER A 190 14.97 6.60 -18.88
C SER A 190 15.11 6.22 -20.36
N ARG A 191 15.13 4.92 -20.70
CA ARG A 191 15.11 4.44 -22.09
C ARG A 191 13.78 4.75 -22.78
N ALA A 192 12.64 4.47 -22.13
CA ALA A 192 11.32 4.80 -22.67
C ALA A 192 11.19 6.32 -22.91
N LEU A 193 11.71 7.15 -22.01
CA LEU A 193 11.76 8.61 -22.14
C LEU A 193 12.61 9.07 -23.33
N THR A 194 13.73 8.39 -23.59
CA THR A 194 14.66 8.71 -24.69
C THR A 194 14.05 8.43 -26.06
N VAL A 195 13.39 7.27 -26.22
CA VAL A 195 12.76 6.87 -27.50
C VAL A 195 11.63 7.82 -27.89
N SER A 196 10.92 8.34 -26.89
CA SER A 196 9.72 9.15 -27.04
C SER A 196 9.97 10.59 -27.48
N SER A 197 11.19 11.09 -27.27
CA SER A 197 11.53 12.50 -27.51
C SER A 197 11.82 12.83 -28.98
N GLY A 198 11.93 11.83 -29.87
CA GLY A 198 12.04 12.00 -31.34
C GLY A 198 13.20 12.87 -31.85
N ARG A 199 14.03 13.43 -30.96
CA ARG A 199 15.15 14.31 -31.26
C ARG A 199 16.41 13.61 -30.77
N GLY A 200 17.41 13.49 -31.64
CA GLY A 200 18.77 13.02 -31.30
C GLY A 200 19.52 13.91 -30.31
N THR A 201 18.82 14.72 -29.52
CA THR A 201 19.32 15.37 -28.32
C THR A 201 19.49 14.31 -27.23
N ARG A 202 20.65 14.31 -26.57
CA ARG A 202 21.02 13.38 -25.49
C ARG A 202 19.84 13.07 -24.56
N PRO A 203 19.69 11.83 -24.06
CA PRO A 203 18.71 11.53 -23.02
C PRO A 203 18.81 12.62 -21.96
N ALA A 204 17.76 13.40 -21.75
CA ALA A 204 17.68 14.18 -20.53
C ALA A 204 17.50 13.12 -19.44
N GLU A 205 18.59 12.73 -18.80
CA GLU A 205 18.56 11.76 -17.71
C GLU A 205 17.60 12.30 -16.66
N ALA A 206 16.44 11.65 -16.50
CA ALA A 206 15.50 12.02 -15.48
C ALA A 206 16.19 11.81 -14.13
N SER A 207 16.12 12.81 -13.26
CA SER A 207 16.59 12.65 -11.88
C SER A 207 15.87 11.46 -11.22
N ALA A 208 16.50 10.84 -10.21
CA ALA A 208 15.87 9.74 -9.48
C ALA A 208 14.49 10.14 -8.89
N GLU A 209 14.34 11.41 -8.49
CA GLU A 209 13.06 11.99 -8.06
C GLU A 209 12.03 12.03 -9.19
N GLY A 210 12.46 12.40 -10.39
CA GLY A 210 11.63 12.39 -11.60
C GLY A 210 11.15 11.00 -11.98
N VAL A 211 12.08 10.04 -11.98
CA VAL A 211 11.76 8.63 -12.20
C VAL A 211 10.74 8.15 -11.17
N GLN A 212 10.95 8.47 -9.88
CA GLN A 212 9.99 8.10 -8.83
C GLN A 212 8.61 8.74 -9.05
N LEU A 213 8.54 10.00 -9.46
CA LEU A 213 7.28 10.67 -9.76
C LEU A 213 6.55 10.02 -10.94
N ILE A 214 7.27 9.71 -12.02
CA ILE A 214 6.72 9.00 -13.19
C ILE A 214 6.19 7.63 -12.77
N MET A 215 6.96 6.86 -11.99
CA MET A 215 6.51 5.57 -11.45
C MET A 215 5.24 5.72 -10.60
N ALA A 216 5.16 6.74 -9.75
CA ALA A 216 3.99 7.01 -8.92
C ALA A 216 2.75 7.32 -9.78
N ILE A 217 2.89 8.15 -10.82
CA ILE A 217 1.81 8.48 -11.76
C ILE A 217 1.37 7.23 -12.53
N GLN A 218 2.31 6.48 -13.11
CA GLN A 218 2.01 5.25 -13.85
C GLN A 218 1.22 4.25 -13.00
N MET A 219 1.69 4.00 -11.78
CA MET A 219 1.03 3.08 -10.85
C MET A 219 -0.37 3.57 -10.44
N ALA A 220 -0.52 4.87 -10.18
CA ALA A 220 -1.82 5.44 -9.83
C ALA A 220 -2.80 5.39 -11.01
N VAL A 221 -2.37 5.80 -12.21
CA VAL A 221 -3.17 5.71 -13.44
C VAL A 221 -3.61 4.28 -13.72
N PHE A 222 -2.70 3.32 -13.54
CA PHE A 222 -3.01 1.90 -13.66
C PHE A 222 -4.13 1.50 -12.67
N LEU A 223 -3.95 1.76 -11.36
CA LEU A 223 -4.95 1.41 -10.35
C LEU A 223 -6.33 2.00 -10.65
N PHE A 224 -6.40 3.28 -11.02
CA PHE A 224 -7.68 3.94 -11.31
C PHE A 224 -8.38 3.39 -12.55
N ASN A 225 -7.63 2.83 -13.52
CA ASN A 225 -8.20 2.16 -14.68
C ASN A 225 -8.65 0.72 -14.37
N VAL A 226 -7.99 0.00 -13.46
CA VAL A 226 -8.28 -1.44 -13.21
C VAL A 226 -9.09 -1.73 -11.95
N CYS A 227 -9.20 -0.81 -11.00
CA CYS A 227 -9.91 -1.04 -9.74
C CYS A 227 -11.35 -0.54 -9.77
N HIS A 228 -12.24 -1.15 -8.97
CA HIS A 228 -13.53 -0.55 -8.66
C HIS A 228 -13.38 0.60 -7.66
N VAL A 229 -12.53 0.40 -6.65
CA VAL A 229 -12.27 1.33 -5.55
C VAL A 229 -10.75 1.46 -5.38
N VAL A 230 -10.27 2.69 -5.22
CA VAL A 230 -8.89 2.97 -4.83
C VAL A 230 -8.89 3.70 -3.49
N LEU A 231 -8.26 3.09 -2.49
CA LEU A 231 -8.02 3.68 -1.18
C LEU A 231 -6.79 4.56 -1.25
N VAL A 232 -6.97 5.87 -1.09
CA VAL A 232 -5.89 6.85 -1.03
C VAL A 232 -5.57 7.11 0.43
N VAL A 233 -4.52 6.47 0.94
CA VAL A 233 -4.22 6.41 2.38
C VAL A 233 -3.10 7.39 2.74
N SER A 234 -3.37 8.26 3.72
CA SER A 234 -2.37 9.19 4.26
C SER A 234 -2.42 9.24 5.79
N ASN A 235 -1.26 9.40 6.42
CA ASN A 235 -1.09 9.55 7.86
C ASN A 235 -0.70 10.99 8.27
N TRP A 236 -0.43 11.88 7.32
CA TRP A 236 0.00 13.26 7.57
C TRP A 236 -1.16 14.25 7.45
N MET A 237 -0.98 15.44 8.03
CA MET A 237 -1.87 16.58 7.83
C MET A 237 -1.21 17.53 6.83
N GLY A 238 -1.83 17.74 5.66
CA GLY A 238 -1.39 18.80 4.75
C GLY A 238 -0.24 18.46 3.80
N ASP A 239 0.10 17.17 3.62
CA ASP A 239 0.95 16.76 2.51
C ASP A 239 0.13 16.84 1.20
N ASN A 240 0.46 17.80 0.35
CA ASN A 240 -0.18 18.00 -0.93
C ASN A 240 0.28 16.99 -1.98
N GLY A 241 1.46 16.37 -1.84
CA GLY A 241 2.07 15.57 -2.91
C GLY A 241 1.21 14.39 -3.35
N LEU A 242 0.54 13.71 -2.40
CA LEU A 242 -0.41 12.66 -2.74
C LEU A 242 -1.67 13.20 -3.43
N LEU A 243 -2.13 14.40 -3.08
CA LEU A 243 -3.28 15.02 -3.74
C LEU A 243 -2.91 15.54 -5.13
N ASP A 244 -1.72 16.12 -5.29
CA ASP A 244 -1.17 16.54 -6.59
C ASP A 244 -1.04 15.32 -7.52
N LEU A 245 -0.57 14.19 -6.99
CA LEU A 245 -0.54 12.92 -7.73
C LEU A 245 -1.94 12.51 -8.21
N ILE A 246 -2.96 12.61 -7.36
CA ILE A 246 -4.33 12.27 -7.73
C ILE A 246 -4.90 13.24 -8.78
N GLU A 247 -4.58 14.54 -8.71
CA GLU A 247 -4.93 15.51 -9.77
C GLU A 247 -4.27 15.15 -11.11
N CYS A 248 -3.00 14.73 -11.10
CA CYS A 248 -2.35 14.19 -12.30
C CYS A 248 -3.12 12.99 -12.87
N VAL A 249 -3.55 12.06 -12.01
CA VAL A 249 -4.32 10.88 -12.44
C VAL A 249 -5.63 11.27 -13.11
N ASP A 250 -6.31 12.33 -12.65
CA ASP A 250 -7.57 12.79 -13.25
C ASP A 250 -7.39 13.32 -14.68
N MET A 251 -6.18 13.81 -14.99
CA MET A 251 -5.79 14.22 -16.32
C MET A 251 -5.41 13.03 -17.20
N PHE A 252 -4.60 12.09 -16.68
CA PHE A 252 -4.01 11.01 -17.49
C PHE A 252 -4.90 9.76 -17.62
N ALA A 253 -5.57 9.34 -16.55
CA ALA A 253 -6.30 8.08 -16.54
C ALA A 253 -7.41 7.98 -17.61
N PRO A 254 -8.20 9.03 -17.90
CA PRO A 254 -9.19 8.98 -18.98
C PRO A 254 -8.59 8.77 -20.37
N ASN A 255 -7.34 9.19 -20.60
CA ASN A 255 -6.71 9.11 -21.93
C ASN A 255 -6.33 7.66 -22.28
N ILE A 256 -5.93 6.86 -21.29
CA ILE A 256 -5.63 5.44 -21.49
C ILE A 256 -6.88 4.69 -21.95
N ALA A 257 -8.00 4.85 -21.24
CA ALA A 257 -9.26 4.21 -21.61
C ALA A 257 -9.73 4.64 -23.02
N LYS A 258 -9.64 5.93 -23.34
CA LYS A 258 -9.98 6.45 -24.68
C LYS A 258 -9.08 5.87 -25.77
N GLY A 259 -7.77 5.84 -25.54
CA GLY A 259 -6.81 5.28 -26.50
C GLY A 259 -7.08 3.81 -26.80
N MET A 260 -7.44 3.03 -25.78
CA MET A 260 -7.80 1.62 -25.94
C MET A 260 -9.12 1.43 -26.69
N SER A 261 -10.11 2.28 -26.44
CA SER A 261 -11.37 2.29 -27.20
C SER A 261 -11.12 2.61 -28.68
N GLN A 262 -10.20 3.51 -28.99
CA GLN A 262 -9.81 3.84 -30.38
C GLN A 262 -9.01 2.71 -31.04
N ALA A 263 -8.22 1.97 -30.27
CA ALA A 263 -7.50 0.79 -30.74
C ALA A 263 -8.40 -0.44 -30.98
N GLY A 264 -9.73 -0.29 -30.87
CA GLY A 264 -10.69 -1.35 -31.13
C GLY A 264 -10.81 -2.39 -30.02
N VAL A 265 -10.29 -2.12 -28.82
CA VAL A 265 -10.49 -3.00 -27.66
C VAL A 265 -11.96 -2.97 -27.27
N SER A 266 -12.65 -4.10 -27.43
CA SER A 266 -14.05 -4.27 -27.01
C SER A 266 -14.14 -4.31 -25.48
N ARG A 267 -15.20 -3.75 -24.88
CA ARG A 267 -15.48 -3.71 -23.42
C ARG A 267 -14.51 -2.88 -22.57
N VAL A 268 -14.22 -1.66 -23.02
CA VAL A 268 -13.50 -0.67 -22.19
C VAL A 268 -14.42 -0.19 -21.05
N PRO A 269 -13.97 -0.23 -19.78
CA PRO A 269 -14.73 0.30 -18.66
C PRO A 269 -15.12 1.77 -18.86
N HIS A 270 -16.39 2.09 -18.65
CA HIS A 270 -16.91 3.45 -18.87
C HIS A 270 -16.57 4.46 -17.77
N GLN A 271 -16.04 3.99 -16.63
CA GLN A 271 -15.77 4.81 -15.45
C GLN A 271 -14.40 4.48 -14.83
N LEU A 272 -13.76 5.50 -14.26
CA LEU A 272 -12.60 5.31 -13.41
C LEU A 272 -13.00 4.79 -12.03
N ALA A 273 -12.02 4.29 -11.28
CA ALA A 273 -12.23 3.83 -9.92
C ALA A 273 -12.80 4.95 -9.02
N LYS A 274 -13.61 4.55 -8.03
CA LYS A 274 -14.01 5.45 -6.94
C LYS A 274 -12.81 5.70 -6.03
N ALA A 275 -12.38 6.94 -5.89
CA ALA A 275 -11.39 7.33 -4.88
C ALA A 275 -12.05 7.35 -3.49
N VAL A 276 -11.41 6.75 -2.50
CA VAL A 276 -11.78 6.84 -1.08
C VAL A 276 -10.56 7.32 -0.30
N PHE A 277 -10.65 8.52 0.27
CA PHE A 277 -9.56 9.13 1.02
C PHE A 277 -9.61 8.65 2.46
N VAL A 278 -8.55 7.97 2.89
CA VAL A 278 -8.46 7.39 4.24
C VAL A 278 -7.34 8.07 5.00
N LYS A 279 -7.72 8.86 6.01
CA LYS A 279 -6.75 9.40 6.96
C LYS A 279 -6.48 8.37 8.04
N SER A 280 -5.30 7.76 8.04
CA SER A 280 -4.92 6.71 8.98
C SER A 280 -4.15 7.24 10.19
N ASN A 281 -4.07 6.41 11.23
CA ASN A 281 -3.27 6.66 12.43
C ASN A 281 -3.58 8.00 13.12
N VAL A 282 -4.86 8.40 13.15
CA VAL A 282 -5.23 9.70 13.74
C VAL A 282 -5.09 9.64 15.26
N PRO A 283 -4.23 10.49 15.85
CA PRO A 283 -4.06 10.50 17.30
C PRO A 283 -5.33 11.03 17.98
N PRO A 284 -5.59 10.67 19.25
CA PRO A 284 -6.79 11.10 19.96
C PRO A 284 -6.99 12.63 19.97
N ILE A 285 -5.90 13.40 19.99
CA ILE A 285 -5.95 14.86 19.95
C ILE A 285 -6.52 15.42 18.64
N ASP A 286 -6.39 14.69 17.54
CA ASP A 286 -6.90 15.10 16.22
C ASP A 286 -8.22 14.41 15.86
N TRP A 287 -8.75 13.58 16.75
CA TRP A 287 -10.06 12.95 16.65
C TRP A 287 -11.18 13.89 17.14
N GLU A 288 -11.26 15.06 16.53
CA GLU A 288 -12.29 16.06 16.82
C GLU A 288 -13.07 16.40 15.54
N ALA A 289 -14.40 16.50 15.64
CA ALA A 289 -15.27 16.75 14.48
C ALA A 289 -14.88 18.04 13.72
N SER A 290 -14.44 19.09 14.41
CA SER A 290 -13.99 20.35 13.79
C SER A 290 -12.75 20.15 12.91
N LYS A 291 -11.77 19.37 13.38
CA LYS A 291 -10.51 19.05 12.70
C LYS A 291 -10.74 18.11 11.52
N VAL A 292 -11.52 17.06 11.71
CA VAL A 292 -11.92 16.12 10.65
C VAL A 292 -12.66 16.87 9.54
N ALA A 293 -13.58 17.78 9.90
CA ALA A 293 -14.32 18.59 8.93
C ALA A 293 -13.44 19.57 8.16
N ARG A 294 -12.36 20.08 8.77
CA ARG A 294 -11.38 20.93 8.07
C ARG A 294 -10.64 20.16 6.98
N VAL A 295 -10.23 18.92 7.26
CA VAL A 295 -9.57 18.05 6.27
C VAL A 295 -10.54 17.72 5.14
N GLN A 296 -11.79 17.39 5.45
CA GLN A 296 -12.79 17.13 4.43
C GLN A 296 -13.06 18.35 3.54
N ARG A 297 -13.13 19.56 4.10
CA ARG A 297 -13.25 20.79 3.31
C ARG A 297 -12.08 21.00 2.37
N LEU A 298 -10.84 20.76 2.83
CA LEU A 298 -9.66 20.85 1.97
C LEU A 298 -9.75 19.87 0.80
N LEU A 299 -10.13 18.62 1.07
CA LEU A 299 -10.37 17.62 0.03
C LEU A 299 -11.48 18.08 -0.92
N GLN A 300 -12.63 18.49 -0.40
CA GLN A 300 -13.75 18.94 -1.21
C GLN A 300 -13.35 20.08 -2.17
N ASN A 301 -12.56 21.04 -1.69
CA ASN A 301 -12.12 22.16 -2.50
C ASN A 301 -11.13 21.76 -3.60
N LYS A 302 -10.26 20.78 -3.33
CA LYS A 302 -9.19 20.39 -4.24
C LYS A 302 -9.64 19.39 -5.30
N ILE A 303 -10.44 18.40 -4.90
CA ILE A 303 -10.81 17.25 -5.73
C ILE A 303 -12.33 17.12 -5.94
N GLY A 304 -13.15 18.02 -5.42
CA GLY A 304 -14.62 17.92 -5.50
C GLY A 304 -15.18 17.93 -6.92
N GLU A 305 -14.47 18.55 -7.86
CA GLU A 305 -14.84 18.59 -9.30
C GLU A 305 -14.16 17.48 -10.12
N SER A 306 -13.38 16.61 -9.47
CA SER A 306 -12.62 15.58 -10.16
C SER A 306 -13.54 14.54 -10.81
N LYS A 307 -13.09 13.93 -11.92
CA LYS A 307 -13.87 12.89 -12.63
C LYS A 307 -13.92 11.57 -11.86
N PHE A 308 -13.15 11.43 -10.79
CA PHE A 308 -13.29 10.29 -9.90
C PHE A 308 -14.70 10.31 -9.31
N CYS A 309 -15.36 9.14 -9.31
CA CYS A 309 -16.73 9.01 -8.84
C CYS A 309 -16.83 9.29 -7.32
N ILE A 310 -16.97 10.56 -7.00
CA ILE A 310 -17.23 11.14 -5.69
C ILE A 310 -18.75 11.14 -5.52
N GLY A 311 -19.25 10.51 -4.45
CA GLY A 311 -20.68 10.26 -4.30
C GLY A 311 -21.16 10.18 -2.85
N GLY A 312 -20.29 10.56 -1.90
CA GLY A 312 -20.54 10.41 -0.46
C GLY A 312 -20.93 9.00 -0.04
N HIS A 313 -20.48 7.98 -0.79
CA HIS A 313 -20.79 6.57 -0.49
C HIS A 313 -20.06 6.09 0.75
N VAL A 314 -18.83 6.57 0.94
CA VAL A 314 -17.99 6.27 2.10
C VAL A 314 -17.86 7.53 2.95
N SER A 315 -18.22 7.43 4.24
CA SER A 315 -18.24 8.55 5.16
C SER A 315 -17.98 8.12 6.61
N CYS A 316 -17.07 8.85 7.26
CA CYS A 316 -16.78 8.71 8.70
C CYS A 316 -17.86 9.30 9.62
N TRP A 317 -18.79 10.12 9.12
CA TRP A 317 -19.83 10.78 9.94
C TRP A 317 -21.02 9.90 10.31
N SER A 318 -21.04 8.66 9.82
CA SER A 318 -22.00 7.66 10.26
C SER A 318 -21.71 7.17 11.69
N ASP A 319 -20.62 7.61 12.31
CA ASP A 319 -20.28 7.31 13.70
C ASP A 319 -21.03 8.22 14.70
N THR A 320 -21.75 7.60 15.63
CA THR A 320 -22.35 8.23 16.82
C THR A 320 -21.43 9.17 17.60
N ARG A 321 -20.10 8.96 17.58
CA ARG A 321 -19.12 9.82 18.29
C ARG A 321 -18.59 11.00 17.45
N LEU A 322 -18.75 10.96 16.13
CA LEU A 322 -18.38 12.05 15.22
C LEU A 322 -19.65 12.55 14.54
N GLN A 323 -20.33 13.50 15.17
CA GLN A 323 -21.46 14.17 14.52
C GLN A 323 -20.93 15.14 13.47
N MET A 324 -21.51 15.07 12.27
CA MET A 324 -21.16 15.99 11.18
C MET A 324 -21.45 17.43 11.60
N PRO A 325 -20.45 18.33 11.59
CA PRO A 325 -20.68 19.73 11.90
C PRO A 325 -21.63 20.37 10.88
N LYS A 326 -22.46 21.32 11.32
CA LYS A 326 -23.34 22.11 10.44
C LYS A 326 -22.58 22.79 9.30
N SER A 327 -21.29 23.11 9.52
CA SER A 327 -20.41 23.68 8.50
C SER A 327 -20.11 22.78 7.30
N LEU A 328 -20.48 21.49 7.34
CA LEU A 328 -20.41 20.58 6.19
C LEU A 328 -21.80 20.24 5.63
N ALA A 329 -22.88 20.63 6.30
CA ALA A 329 -24.24 20.27 5.94
C ALA A 329 -24.72 20.90 4.62
N TYR A 330 -24.01 21.93 4.12
CA TYR A 330 -24.31 22.57 2.83
C TYR A 330 -23.97 21.70 1.62
N ILE A 331 -23.07 20.71 1.78
CA ILE A 331 -22.65 19.84 0.68
C ILE A 331 -23.66 18.71 0.56
N GLN A 332 -24.40 18.65 -0.55
CA GLN A 332 -25.32 17.54 -0.80
C GLN A 332 -24.54 16.23 -0.77
N LYS A 333 -25.12 15.18 -0.18
CA LYS A 333 -24.45 13.88 0.00
C LYS A 333 -23.81 13.35 -1.29
N LYS A 334 -24.49 13.54 -2.42
CA LYS A 334 -24.02 13.12 -3.76
C LYS A 334 -22.74 13.83 -4.22
N ASP A 335 -22.46 15.02 -3.69
CA ASP A 335 -21.32 15.86 -4.08
C ASP A 335 -20.18 15.76 -3.04
N GLN A 336 -20.35 15.00 -1.96
CA GLN A 336 -19.35 14.86 -0.90
C GLN A 336 -18.23 13.91 -1.31
N VAL A 337 -16.99 14.34 -1.11
CA VAL A 337 -15.80 13.48 -1.18
C VAL A 337 -15.95 12.23 -0.30
N ASN A 338 -15.60 11.07 -0.84
CA ASN A 338 -15.56 9.83 -0.07
C ASN A 338 -14.38 9.89 0.91
N PHE A 339 -14.66 10.19 2.17
CA PHE A 339 -13.64 10.47 3.17
C PHE A 339 -13.88 9.68 4.46
N PHE A 340 -12.83 9.00 4.92
CA PHE A 340 -12.86 8.19 6.13
C PHE A 340 -11.64 8.47 7.01
N VAL A 341 -11.81 8.30 8.32
CA VAL A 341 -10.75 8.51 9.31
C VAL A 341 -10.61 7.27 10.18
N LEU A 342 -9.38 6.81 10.36
CA LEU A 342 -9.04 5.68 11.21
C LEU A 342 -8.22 6.17 12.40
N PRO A 343 -8.70 5.96 13.64
CA PRO A 343 -7.99 6.39 14.84
C PRO A 343 -6.75 5.52 15.02
N GLN A 344 -5.74 6.03 15.72
CA GLN A 344 -4.55 5.25 16.02
C GLN A 344 -4.89 3.97 16.79
N ALA A 345 -4.38 2.83 16.29
CA ALA A 345 -4.51 1.55 16.98
C ALA A 345 -3.77 1.61 18.33
N ARG A 346 -4.51 1.46 19.44
CA ARG A 346 -3.90 1.36 20.77
C ARG A 346 -3.48 -0.09 21.02
N ARG A 347 -2.18 -0.32 21.24
CA ARG A 347 -1.70 -1.58 21.80
C ARG A 347 -2.13 -1.64 23.26
N SER A 348 -3.18 -2.40 23.57
CA SER A 348 -3.54 -2.62 24.96
C SER A 348 -2.41 -3.42 25.64
N ARG A 349 -1.75 -2.84 26.63
CA ARG A 349 -0.72 -3.53 27.45
C ARG A 349 -1.34 -4.44 28.52
N ARG A 350 -2.66 -4.37 28.70
CA ARG A 350 -3.43 -5.22 29.60
C ARG A 350 -4.55 -5.92 28.82
N ALA A 351 -4.81 -7.17 29.18
CA ALA A 351 -5.99 -7.91 28.78
C ALA A 351 -7.24 -7.30 29.44
N GLU A 352 -7.60 -6.07 29.08
CA GLU A 352 -8.77 -5.38 29.61
C GLU A 352 -9.75 -5.04 28.49
N ALA A 353 -11.01 -5.43 28.76
CA ALA A 353 -12.27 -5.30 28.03
C ALA A 353 -12.53 -6.30 26.86
N PRO A 354 -13.70 -6.99 26.85
CA PRO A 354 -14.19 -7.77 25.71
C PRO A 354 -14.68 -6.90 24.54
N GLU A 355 -14.71 -5.58 24.70
CA GLU A 355 -15.21 -4.64 23.70
C GLU A 355 -14.17 -4.35 22.59
N PRO A 356 -14.58 -4.32 21.32
CA PRO A 356 -13.67 -4.02 20.21
C PRO A 356 -13.10 -2.60 20.35
N SER A 357 -11.79 -2.46 20.13
CA SER A 357 -11.14 -1.15 20.14
C SER A 357 -11.78 -0.20 19.13
N GLN A 358 -11.79 1.12 19.40
CA GLN A 358 -12.36 2.11 18.49
C GLN A 358 -11.76 2.03 17.07
N HIS A 359 -10.47 1.69 16.96
CA HIS A 359 -9.82 1.43 15.68
C HIS A 359 -10.44 0.25 14.93
N GLN A 360 -10.71 -0.86 15.62
CA GLN A 360 -11.35 -2.02 15.01
C GLN A 360 -12.77 -1.71 14.56
N VAL A 361 -13.57 -1.05 15.41
CA VAL A 361 -14.95 -0.64 15.06
C VAL A 361 -14.98 0.25 13.81
N MET A 362 -14.05 1.21 13.71
CA MET A 362 -13.97 2.08 12.54
C MET A 362 -13.46 1.36 11.29
N LEU A 363 -12.53 0.42 11.44
CA LEU A 363 -12.08 -0.44 10.33
C LEU A 363 -13.21 -1.33 9.82
N ASP A 364 -13.99 -1.95 10.70
CA ASP A 364 -15.11 -2.82 10.32
C ASP A 364 -16.19 -2.01 9.58
N ARG A 365 -16.44 -0.77 10.00
CA ARG A 365 -17.33 0.16 9.27
C ARG A 365 -16.79 0.51 7.90
N LEU A 366 -15.50 0.83 7.79
CA LEU A 366 -14.87 1.10 6.49
C LEU A 366 -14.99 -0.12 5.57
N LYS A 367 -14.73 -1.32 6.09
CA LYS A 367 -14.90 -2.59 5.37
C LYS A 367 -16.33 -2.72 4.84
N LEU A 368 -17.34 -2.58 5.70
CA LEU A 368 -18.75 -2.69 5.29
C LEU A 368 -19.12 -1.66 4.21
N GLN A 369 -18.65 -0.42 4.33
CA GLN A 369 -18.93 0.62 3.34
C GLN A 369 -18.24 0.34 2.00
N ILE A 370 -17.02 -0.20 1.99
CA ILE A 370 -16.30 -0.58 0.77
C ILE A 370 -16.96 -1.79 0.09
N LEU A 371 -17.29 -2.83 0.85
CA LEU A 371 -17.95 -4.02 0.32
C LEU A 371 -19.38 -3.73 -0.17
N GLY A 372 -20.04 -2.72 0.40
CA GLY A 372 -21.35 -2.23 -0.05
C GLY A 372 -21.31 -1.34 -1.29
N ILE A 373 -20.12 -1.00 -1.82
CA ILE A 373 -20.01 -0.28 -3.10
C ILE A 373 -20.42 -1.23 -4.20
N ASN A 374 -21.50 -0.89 -4.91
CA ASN A 374 -21.94 -1.67 -6.05
C ASN A 374 -20.83 -1.69 -7.15
N PRO A 375 -20.21 -2.85 -7.45
CA PRO A 375 -19.15 -2.98 -8.46
C PRO A 375 -19.69 -2.81 -9.88
N SER A 376 -20.99 -3.07 -10.08
CA SER A 376 -21.62 -3.39 -11.36
C SER A 376 -21.74 -2.25 -12.38
N ARG A 377 -21.11 -1.09 -12.14
CA ARG A 377 -21.15 0.06 -13.06
C ARG A 377 -19.86 0.26 -13.84
N LYS A 378 -18.75 -0.32 -13.39
CA LYS A 378 -17.45 -0.07 -14.01
C LYS A 378 -17.15 -1.06 -15.15
N PHE A 379 -17.21 -2.35 -14.84
CA PHE A 379 -17.08 -3.40 -15.85
C PHE A 379 -18.49 -3.83 -16.23
N ASP A 380 -18.81 -3.78 -17.52
CA ASP A 380 -20.13 -4.18 -18.03
C ASP A 380 -20.52 -5.56 -17.48
N HIS A 381 -21.83 -5.78 -17.29
CA HIS A 381 -22.38 -7.05 -16.80
C HIS A 381 -21.92 -8.21 -17.70
N GLY A 382 -20.81 -8.86 -17.34
CA GLY A 382 -20.22 -9.96 -18.12
C GLY A 382 -18.70 -9.98 -18.22
N MET A 383 -17.96 -8.96 -17.75
CA MET A 383 -16.50 -9.09 -17.66
C MET A 383 -16.13 -10.14 -16.62
N THR A 384 -15.34 -11.14 -17.01
CA THR A 384 -14.82 -12.17 -16.09
C THR A 384 -13.52 -11.73 -15.41
N GLU A 385 -13.14 -12.36 -14.29
CA GLU A 385 -11.85 -12.09 -13.62
C GLU A 385 -10.66 -12.28 -14.60
N ARG A 386 -10.73 -13.25 -15.52
CA ARG A 386 -9.68 -13.46 -16.54
C ARG A 386 -9.65 -12.38 -17.61
N GLU A 387 -10.81 -11.92 -18.07
CA GLU A 387 -10.89 -10.77 -18.98
C GLU A 387 -10.38 -9.49 -18.31
N TRP A 388 -10.73 -9.28 -17.05
CA TRP A 388 -10.21 -8.18 -16.24
C TRP A 388 -8.67 -8.21 -16.12
N PHE A 389 -8.07 -9.38 -16.01
CA PHE A 389 -6.61 -9.49 -15.96
C PHE A 389 -5.93 -9.17 -17.30
N ARG A 390 -6.50 -9.63 -18.42
CA ARG A 390 -6.04 -9.21 -19.76
C ARG A 390 -6.20 -7.71 -19.98
N TRP A 391 -7.26 -7.14 -19.42
CA TRP A 391 -7.45 -5.69 -19.37
C TRP A 391 -6.34 -5.02 -18.56
N CYS A 392 -5.97 -5.54 -17.40
CA CYS A 392 -4.86 -5.02 -16.60
C CYS A 392 -3.54 -5.01 -17.38
N GLU A 393 -3.21 -6.11 -18.07
CA GLU A 393 -2.00 -6.18 -18.90
C GLU A 393 -2.01 -5.10 -19.98
N SER A 394 -3.13 -4.96 -20.68
CA SER A 394 -3.28 -3.98 -21.77
C SER A 394 -3.18 -2.54 -21.26
N VAL A 395 -3.80 -2.24 -20.11
CA VAL A 395 -3.68 -0.93 -19.44
C VAL A 395 -2.24 -0.67 -19.02
N TRP A 396 -1.55 -1.65 -18.43
CA TRP A 396 -0.16 -1.48 -18.00
C TRP A 396 0.76 -1.17 -19.19
N GLN A 397 0.63 -1.91 -20.28
CA GLN A 397 1.37 -1.63 -21.51
C GLN A 397 1.04 -0.25 -22.08
N GLY A 398 -0.23 0.16 -22.04
CA GLY A 398 -0.66 1.49 -22.45
C GLY A 398 0.01 2.58 -21.60
N VAL A 399 0.00 2.43 -20.28
CA VAL A 399 0.61 3.37 -19.33
C VAL A 399 2.13 3.46 -19.50
N GLN A 400 2.82 2.35 -19.78
CA GLN A 400 4.26 2.35 -20.03
C GLN A 400 4.64 3.01 -21.36
N LYS A 401 3.78 2.89 -22.38
CA LYS A 401 3.97 3.50 -23.71
C LYS A 401 3.46 4.94 -23.80
N ASP A 402 2.74 5.43 -22.80
CA ASP A 402 2.16 6.76 -22.82
C ASP A 402 3.25 7.82 -22.56
N ASN A 403 3.67 8.45 -23.65
CA ASN A 403 4.70 9.48 -23.65
C ASN A 403 4.22 10.79 -23.04
N ILE A 404 2.91 10.98 -22.82
CA ILE A 404 2.38 12.24 -22.30
C ILE A 404 2.80 12.44 -20.85
N ILE A 405 2.82 11.38 -20.03
CA ILE A 405 3.27 11.45 -18.63
C ILE A 405 4.72 11.92 -18.56
N ALA A 406 5.55 11.32 -19.41
CA ALA A 406 6.95 11.64 -19.60
C ALA A 406 7.18 13.08 -20.10
N GLU A 407 6.45 13.47 -21.14
CA GLU A 407 6.57 14.78 -21.77
C GLU A 407 6.11 15.91 -20.85
N CYS A 408 5.01 15.71 -20.10
CA CYS A 408 4.55 16.65 -19.09
C CYS A 408 5.63 16.89 -18.02
N TYR A 409 6.28 15.82 -17.54
CA TYR A 409 7.38 15.94 -16.59
C TYR A 409 8.53 16.80 -17.15
N PHE A 410 8.99 16.52 -18.37
CA PHE A 410 10.09 17.29 -18.97
C PHE A 410 9.73 18.76 -19.21
N ARG A 411 8.51 19.04 -19.68
CA ARG A 411 8.06 20.44 -19.90
C ARG A 411 7.97 21.21 -18.58
N LEU A 412 7.53 20.56 -17.50
CA LEU A 412 7.53 21.16 -16.17
C LEU A 412 8.96 21.45 -15.68
N GLN A 413 9.88 20.51 -15.82
CA GLN A 413 11.29 20.75 -15.49
C GLN A 413 11.87 21.92 -16.30
N GLN A 414 11.66 21.95 -17.61
CA GLN A 414 12.17 23.02 -18.46
C GLN A 414 11.60 24.39 -18.05
N THR A 415 10.35 24.47 -17.64
CA THR A 415 9.73 25.73 -17.20
C THR A 415 10.30 26.20 -15.86
N ILE A 416 10.52 25.28 -14.91
CA ILE A 416 11.12 25.56 -13.60
C ILE A 416 12.58 26.03 -13.76
N PHE A 417 13.37 25.37 -14.61
CA PHE A 417 14.79 25.72 -14.80
C PHE A 417 15.01 26.91 -15.75
N SER A 418 14.13 27.14 -16.75
CA SER A 418 14.23 28.30 -17.64
C SER A 418 13.78 29.60 -16.98
N GLY A 419 12.94 29.53 -15.94
CA GLY A 419 12.55 30.68 -15.12
C GLY A 419 13.62 31.14 -14.12
N GLY A 420 14.70 30.36 -13.92
CA GLY A 420 15.80 30.67 -13.01
C GLY A 420 17.03 31.34 -13.67
N GLY A 421 17.03 31.52 -15.00
CA GLY A 421 18.16 32.05 -15.77
C GLY A 421 18.30 33.58 -15.78
N GLY A 422 17.95 34.25 -14.68
CA GLY A 422 17.99 35.71 -14.57
C GLY A 422 18.38 36.15 -13.17
N TRP A 423 19.58 35.79 -12.73
CA TRP A 423 20.28 36.42 -11.62
C TRP A 423 21.76 36.57 -11.97
#